data_AF-A0A7W7INP4-F1
#
_entry.id   AF-A0A7W7INP4-F1
#
_cell.length_a   1.000
_cell.length_b   1.000
_cell.length_c   1.000
_cell.angle_alpha   90.00
_cell.angle_beta   90.00
_cell.angle_gamma   90.00
#
_symmetry.space_group_name_H-M   'P 1'
#
loop_
_entity.id
_entity.type
_entity.pdbx_description
1 polymer ?
#
loop_
_entity_poly.entity_id
_entity_poly.type
_entity_poly.pdbx_seq_one_letter_code
_entity_poly.pdbx_strand_id
1 'polypeptide(L)'
;MASDLILHRSPDRFDLMYRLLWRLREEPDLMRVVSDPDVATAAERVKNVHRASHKMKAFVRFRETSDADGDRWVAWFEPAHRVLEKTAPFFARRFSTMRWSILTPDGTAHWDGDALSFGPPGRQEEAPQEDEIEDFWRTYYASTFNPARLRTRMMQSEMPKRYWKNLPEASLISELVASASLRTEIMVSEPAPPPNEKFQRLRAPTVDRSSTDELITSNPVELDRGIQNCRRCPLWRDATQGVCGQGPREARLMIVGEQPGDHEDLAGQPFVGPAGQVFDAALTEAGVHRAEIYLTNAVKHFKHEPRGKRRLHRTPNAGEVQACRWWLDQERNLVKPRLIVAMGATAGLAVLGRKPSILAERGEVIETPDGARVLLTLHPSYVLRLPDVEERRRARAILVDDLRIARTEAELA
;
A
#
# COMPACT_ATOMS: atom_id res chain seq x y z
N MET A 1 20.22 -0.70 22.69
CA MET A 1 21.39 -1.57 22.43
C MET A 1 21.76 -2.41 23.64
N ALA A 2 22.08 -1.82 24.80
CA ALA A 2 22.50 -2.55 26.00
C ALA A 2 21.50 -3.64 26.45
N SER A 3 20.19 -3.33 26.45
CA SER A 3 19.10 -4.26 26.79
C SER A 3 18.98 -5.48 25.87
N ASP A 4 19.50 -5.39 24.65
CA ASP A 4 19.55 -6.53 23.73
C ASP A 4 20.88 -7.28 23.84
N LEU A 5 21.99 -6.55 23.98
CA LEU A 5 23.32 -7.11 24.06
C LEU A 5 23.50 -8.02 25.27
N ILE A 6 22.88 -7.68 26.40
CA ILE A 6 22.90 -8.49 27.63
C ILE A 6 22.34 -9.91 27.42
N LEU A 7 21.43 -10.08 26.46
CA LEU A 7 20.77 -11.35 26.14
C LEU A 7 21.63 -12.25 25.25
N HIS A 8 22.70 -11.73 24.65
CA HIS A 8 23.62 -12.52 23.85
C HIS A 8 24.30 -13.60 24.72
N ARG A 9 24.71 -14.73 24.14
CA ARG A 9 25.33 -15.83 24.92
C ARG A 9 26.84 -15.73 25.06
N SER A 10 27.50 -14.84 24.33
CA SER A 10 28.96 -14.74 24.38
C SER A 10 29.44 -14.45 25.81
N PRO A 11 30.51 -15.13 26.26
CA PRO A 11 30.99 -15.00 27.64
C PRO A 11 31.46 -13.56 27.94
N ASP A 12 32.10 -12.93 26.96
CA ASP A 12 32.69 -11.58 27.00
C ASP A 12 31.68 -10.44 26.78
N ARG A 13 30.37 -10.72 26.72
CA ARG A 13 29.36 -9.68 26.45
C ARG A 13 29.37 -8.56 27.49
N PHE A 14 29.62 -8.90 28.75
CA PHE A 14 29.68 -7.93 29.84
C PHE A 14 30.97 -7.11 29.76
N ASP A 15 32.09 -7.73 29.39
CA ASP A 15 33.36 -7.04 29.17
C ASP A 15 33.24 -6.02 28.03
N LEU A 16 32.59 -6.42 26.92
CA LEU A 16 32.30 -5.52 25.80
C LEU A 16 31.38 -4.37 26.23
N MET A 17 30.31 -4.67 26.99
CA MET A 17 29.40 -3.65 27.51
C MET A 17 30.10 -2.67 28.44
N TYR A 18 30.96 -3.16 29.34
CA TYR A 18 31.73 -2.36 30.26
C TYR A 18 32.75 -1.48 29.53
N ARG A 19 33.46 -2.04 28.54
CA ARG A 19 34.42 -1.29 27.71
C ARG A 19 33.74 -0.15 26.96
N LEU A 20 32.59 -0.41 26.33
CA LEU A 20 31.79 0.61 25.66
C LEU A 20 31.33 1.70 26.65
N LEU A 21 30.83 1.30 27.83
CA LEU A 21 30.41 2.25 28.86
C LEU A 21 31.57 3.12 29.36
N TRP A 22 32.75 2.52 29.57
CA TRP A 22 33.94 3.23 30.01
C TRP A 22 34.40 4.25 28.96
N ARG A 23 34.49 3.82 27.69
CA ARG A 23 34.91 4.69 26.59
C ARG A 23 33.93 5.84 26.34
N LEU A 24 32.63 5.64 26.55
CA LEU A 24 31.63 6.70 26.41
C LEU A 24 31.84 7.89 27.37
N ARG A 25 32.67 7.75 28.41
CA ARG A 25 33.05 8.87 29.29
C ARG A 25 33.96 9.88 28.59
N GLU A 26 34.82 9.41 27.69
CA GLU A 26 35.81 10.22 26.98
C GLU A 26 35.42 10.45 25.51
N GLU A 27 34.64 9.53 24.93
CA GLU A 27 34.17 9.54 23.55
C GLU A 27 32.61 9.58 23.51
N PRO A 28 31.97 10.75 23.72
CA PRO A 28 30.51 10.84 23.86
C PRO A 28 29.73 10.43 22.59
N ASP A 29 30.33 10.59 21.41
CA ASP A 29 29.75 10.21 20.13
C ASP A 29 30.13 8.79 19.66
N LEU A 30 30.83 7.99 20.49
CA LEU A 30 31.33 6.66 20.12
C LEU A 30 30.24 5.77 19.50
N MET A 31 29.02 5.80 20.07
CA MET A 31 27.91 4.98 19.57
C MET A 31 27.45 5.31 18.15
N ARG A 32 27.84 6.47 17.59
CA ARG A 32 27.56 6.87 16.20
C ARG A 32 28.63 6.38 15.21
N VAL A 33 29.79 5.97 15.70
CA VAL A 33 30.92 5.51 14.89
C VAL A 33 30.75 4.02 14.60
N VAL A 34 29.97 3.69 13.57
CA VAL A 34 29.63 2.30 13.22
C VAL A 34 30.86 1.46 12.83
N SER A 35 31.94 2.10 12.40
CA SER A 35 33.22 1.45 12.06
C SER A 35 34.09 1.12 13.28
N ASP A 36 33.76 1.62 14.47
CA ASP A 36 34.50 1.28 15.68
C ASP A 36 34.36 -0.23 15.98
N PRO A 37 35.45 -0.96 16.29
CA PRO A 37 35.40 -2.42 16.47
C PRO A 37 34.46 -2.89 17.58
N ASP A 38 34.39 -2.16 18.71
CA ASP A 38 33.53 -2.54 19.83
C ASP A 38 32.06 -2.26 19.50
N VAL A 39 31.78 -1.11 18.85
CA VAL A 39 30.43 -0.74 18.40
C VAL A 39 29.92 -1.71 17.33
N ALA A 40 30.76 -2.06 16.35
CA ALA A 40 30.42 -3.02 15.30
C ALA A 40 30.12 -4.41 15.89
N THR A 41 30.97 -4.89 16.81
CA THR A 41 30.78 -6.16 17.51
C THR A 41 29.49 -6.16 18.33
N ALA A 42 29.19 -5.07 19.05
CA ALA A 42 27.95 -4.92 19.80
C ALA A 42 26.72 -4.94 18.88
N ALA A 43 26.77 -4.21 17.76
CA ALA A 43 25.70 -4.17 16.77
C ALA A 43 25.43 -5.55 16.15
N GLU A 44 26.47 -6.32 15.82
CA GLU A 44 26.35 -7.67 15.30
C GLU A 44 25.67 -8.61 16.31
N ARG A 45 26.11 -8.56 17.58
CA ARG A 45 25.53 -9.38 18.66
C ARG A 45 24.06 -9.06 18.89
N VAL A 46 23.68 -7.78 18.86
CA VAL A 46 22.28 -7.35 18.94
C VAL A 46 21.47 -7.90 17.76
N LYS A 47 22.02 -7.88 16.54
CA LYS A 47 21.38 -8.47 15.36
C LYS A 47 21.15 -9.98 15.54
N ASN A 48 22.09 -10.70 16.15
CA ASN A 48 21.93 -12.13 16.43
C ASN A 48 20.84 -12.40 17.49
N VAL A 49 20.73 -11.56 18.52
CA VAL A 49 19.64 -11.62 19.52
C VAL A 49 18.27 -11.38 18.86
N HIS A 50 18.17 -10.42 17.94
CA HIS A 50 16.94 -10.18 17.18
C HIS A 50 16.58 -11.36 16.29
N ARG A 51 17.56 -11.98 15.61
CA ARG A 51 17.35 -13.21 14.83
C ARG A 51 16.85 -14.35 15.70
N ALA A 52 17.42 -14.55 16.89
CA ALA A 52 16.95 -15.57 17.82
C ALA A 52 15.50 -15.33 18.28
N SER A 53 15.15 -14.07 18.57
CA SER A 53 13.77 -13.68 18.91
C SER A 53 12.80 -13.96 17.76
N HIS A 54 13.21 -13.65 16.52
CA HIS A 54 12.42 -13.94 15.32
C HIS A 54 12.23 -15.45 15.11
N LYS A 55 13.30 -16.26 15.29
CA LYS A 55 13.22 -17.72 15.20
C LYS A 55 12.25 -18.28 16.25
N MET A 56 12.30 -17.79 17.48
CA MET A 56 11.36 -18.20 18.52
C MET A 56 9.90 -17.93 18.10
N LYS A 57 9.58 -16.72 17.63
CA LYS A 57 8.23 -16.38 17.12
C LYS A 57 7.76 -17.28 15.97
N ALA A 58 8.68 -17.66 15.09
CA ALA A 58 8.36 -18.44 13.89
C ALA A 58 8.20 -19.96 14.18
N PHE A 59 8.95 -20.49 15.15
CA PHE A 59 9.13 -21.93 15.32
C PHE A 59 8.62 -22.50 16.64
N VAL A 60 8.23 -21.68 17.62
CA VAL A 60 7.48 -22.20 18.78
C VAL A 60 6.20 -22.86 18.29
N ARG A 61 5.95 -24.08 18.74
CA ARG A 61 4.76 -24.86 18.43
C ARG A 61 4.16 -25.33 19.75
N PHE A 62 2.93 -24.93 19.98
CA PHE A 62 2.16 -25.34 21.13
C PHE A 62 1.54 -26.69 20.87
N ARG A 63 1.62 -27.57 21.86
CA ARG A 63 0.94 -28.87 21.89
C ARG A 63 -0.06 -28.86 23.03
N GLU A 64 -1.22 -29.43 22.77
CA GLU A 64 -2.29 -29.51 23.73
C GLU A 64 -1.96 -30.56 24.80
N THR A 65 -2.33 -30.26 26.03
CA THR A 65 -2.24 -31.16 27.17
C THR A 65 -3.33 -30.76 28.15
N SER A 66 -3.96 -31.72 28.81
CA SER A 66 -4.98 -31.46 29.81
C SER A 66 -4.38 -31.48 31.21
N ASP A 67 -4.66 -30.47 32.03
CA ASP A 67 -4.38 -30.46 33.46
C ASP A 67 -5.67 -30.35 34.29
N ALA A 68 -5.55 -30.36 35.61
CA ALA A 68 -6.70 -30.30 36.53
C ALA A 68 -7.56 -29.03 36.36
N ASP A 69 -7.01 -27.99 35.71
CA ASP A 69 -7.65 -26.69 35.48
C ASP A 69 -8.11 -26.52 34.01
N GLY A 70 -8.06 -27.57 33.19
CA GLY A 70 -8.55 -27.60 31.81
C GLY A 70 -7.45 -27.72 30.74
N ASP A 71 -7.77 -27.31 29.52
CA ASP A 71 -6.85 -27.40 28.38
C ASP A 71 -5.69 -26.41 28.53
N ARG A 72 -4.48 -26.92 28.32
CA ARG A 72 -3.23 -26.18 28.41
C ARG A 72 -2.35 -26.47 27.20
N TRP A 73 -1.57 -25.48 26.80
CA TRP A 73 -0.74 -25.56 25.61
C TRP A 73 0.73 -25.42 25.97
N VAL A 74 1.53 -26.46 25.78
CA VAL A 74 2.95 -26.49 26.18
C VAL A 74 3.86 -26.57 24.95
N ALA A 75 4.96 -25.83 24.97
CA ALA A 75 5.97 -25.83 23.91
C ALA A 75 7.38 -25.90 24.50
N TRP A 76 8.21 -26.83 23.99
CA TRP A 76 9.67 -26.80 24.23
C TRP A 76 10.38 -26.00 23.13
N PHE A 77 11.29 -25.11 23.51
CA PHE A 77 12.11 -24.36 22.55
C PHE A 77 13.51 -24.06 23.08
N GLU A 78 14.52 -24.22 22.23
CA GLU A 78 15.93 -23.96 22.56
C GLU A 78 16.48 -22.74 21.81
N PRO A 79 16.38 -21.54 22.39
CA PRO A 79 16.83 -20.33 21.71
C PRO A 79 18.36 -20.22 21.71
N ALA A 80 18.91 -19.74 20.60
CA ALA A 80 20.35 -19.50 20.47
C ALA A 80 20.87 -18.42 21.45
N HIS A 81 20.00 -17.54 21.93
CA HIS A 81 20.28 -16.47 22.89
C HIS A 81 19.16 -16.37 23.94
N ARG A 82 19.38 -15.65 25.05
CA ARG A 82 18.42 -15.57 26.17
C ARG A 82 17.24 -14.65 25.84
N VAL A 83 16.37 -15.08 24.93
CA VAL A 83 15.31 -14.23 24.34
C VAL A 83 13.90 -14.54 24.84
N LEU A 84 13.76 -15.48 25.77
CA LEU A 84 12.46 -15.93 26.30
C LEU A 84 11.63 -14.76 26.83
N GLU A 85 12.13 -14.05 27.85
CA GLU A 85 11.42 -12.93 28.47
C GLU A 85 11.12 -11.80 27.48
N LYS A 86 12.08 -11.52 26.59
CA LYS A 86 11.92 -10.51 25.53
C LYS A 86 10.80 -10.88 24.55
N THR A 87 10.60 -12.17 24.28
CA THR A 87 9.74 -12.64 23.20
C THR A 87 8.37 -13.11 23.71
N ALA A 88 8.26 -13.63 24.93
CA ALA A 88 7.03 -14.16 25.51
C ALA A 88 5.81 -13.21 25.42
N PRO A 89 5.93 -11.87 25.60
CA PRO A 89 4.80 -10.95 25.43
C PRO A 89 4.17 -10.97 24.04
N PHE A 90 4.89 -11.38 22.99
CA PHE A 90 4.31 -11.56 21.66
C PHE A 90 3.28 -12.70 21.65
N PHE A 91 3.58 -13.81 22.31
CA PHE A 91 2.69 -14.96 22.39
C PHE A 91 1.45 -14.64 23.25
N ALA A 92 1.63 -13.92 24.36
CA ALA A 92 0.52 -13.49 25.21
C ALA A 92 -0.52 -12.65 24.45
N ARG A 93 -0.05 -11.70 23.63
CA ARG A 93 -0.95 -10.89 22.78
C ARG A 93 -1.59 -11.67 21.63
N ARG A 94 -0.89 -12.67 21.08
CA ARG A 94 -1.35 -13.40 19.88
C ARG A 94 -2.28 -14.58 20.21
N PHE A 95 -2.10 -15.17 21.39
CA PHE A 95 -2.79 -16.35 21.91
C PHE A 95 -3.36 -16.04 23.30
N SER A 96 -4.09 -14.92 23.42
CA SER A 96 -4.59 -14.43 24.70
C SER A 96 -5.66 -15.33 25.32
N THR A 97 -6.43 -16.05 24.50
CA THR A 97 -7.53 -16.92 24.92
C THR A 97 -7.09 -18.33 25.33
N MET A 98 -5.79 -18.63 25.29
CA MET A 98 -5.22 -19.96 25.53
C MET A 98 -4.34 -19.92 26.78
N ARG A 99 -4.40 -20.92 27.66
CA ARG A 99 -3.45 -21.07 28.77
C ARG A 99 -2.20 -21.78 28.28
N TRP A 100 -1.06 -21.09 28.15
CA TRP A 100 0.11 -21.67 27.50
C TRP A 100 1.39 -21.57 28.33
N SER A 101 2.35 -22.44 28.02
CA SER A 101 3.67 -22.48 28.66
C SER A 101 4.76 -22.73 27.63
N ILE A 102 5.80 -21.89 27.63
CA ILE A 102 6.99 -22.07 26.81
C ILE A 102 8.14 -22.44 27.74
N LEU A 103 8.69 -23.63 27.52
CA LEU A 103 9.79 -24.20 28.28
C LEU A 103 11.09 -24.06 27.50
N THR A 104 12.13 -23.54 28.15
CA THR A 104 13.47 -23.41 27.55
C THR A 104 14.55 -23.83 28.56
N PRO A 105 15.77 -24.13 28.10
CA PRO A 105 16.90 -24.42 29.00
C PRO A 105 17.33 -23.24 29.88
N ASP A 106 16.92 -22.01 29.59
CA ASP A 106 17.31 -20.83 30.37
C ASP A 106 16.21 -20.32 31.30
N GLY A 107 14.98 -20.82 31.15
CA GLY A 107 13.80 -20.35 31.88
C GLY A 107 12.50 -20.84 31.28
N THR A 108 11.40 -20.60 31.97
CA THR A 108 10.04 -20.86 31.48
C THR A 108 9.22 -19.58 31.44
N ALA A 109 8.22 -19.54 30.55
CA ALA A 109 7.22 -18.47 30.49
C ALA A 109 5.82 -19.10 30.49
N HIS A 110 4.93 -18.59 31.34
CA HIS A 110 3.57 -19.11 31.52
C HIS A 110 2.55 -17.98 31.38
N TRP A 111 1.50 -18.23 30.59
CA TRP A 111 0.37 -17.34 30.43
C TRP A 111 -0.90 -18.08 30.84
N ASP A 112 -1.61 -17.52 31.81
CA ASP A 112 -2.83 -18.11 32.39
C ASP A 112 -4.13 -17.55 31.80
N GLY A 113 -4.03 -16.62 30.84
CA GLY A 113 -5.18 -15.90 30.27
C GLY A 113 -5.27 -14.43 30.71
N ASP A 114 -4.58 -14.05 31.79
CA ASP A 114 -4.59 -12.71 32.36
C ASP A 114 -3.17 -12.16 32.60
N ALA A 115 -2.28 -12.98 33.16
CA ALA A 115 -0.92 -12.60 33.54
C ALA A 115 0.15 -13.47 32.88
N LEU A 116 1.27 -12.82 32.51
CA LEU A 116 2.49 -13.49 32.05
C LEU A 116 3.47 -13.62 33.22
N SER A 117 3.86 -14.84 33.56
CA SER A 117 4.84 -15.15 34.60
C SER A 117 6.06 -15.89 34.03
N PHE A 118 7.19 -15.76 34.72
CA PHE A 118 8.45 -16.40 34.34
C PHE A 118 8.96 -17.30 35.47
N GLY A 119 9.58 -18.41 35.10
CA GLY A 119 10.04 -19.43 36.03
C GLY A 119 11.44 -19.95 35.71
N PRO A 120 11.93 -20.89 36.54
CA PRO A 120 13.25 -21.52 36.35
C PRO A 120 13.32 -22.29 35.02
N PRO A 121 14.51 -22.69 34.55
CA PRO A 121 14.66 -23.57 33.39
C PRO A 121 13.74 -24.79 33.42
N GLY A 122 13.07 -25.05 32.30
CA GLY A 122 12.24 -26.25 32.12
C GLY A 122 13.07 -27.40 31.54
N ARG A 123 12.47 -28.59 31.49
CA ARG A 123 13.06 -29.76 30.82
C ARG A 123 12.26 -30.18 29.60
N GLN A 124 12.91 -30.82 28.63
CA GLN A 124 12.26 -31.21 27.38
C GLN A 124 11.14 -32.23 27.62
N GLU A 125 11.31 -33.10 28.62
CA GLU A 125 10.36 -34.16 28.98
C GLU A 125 9.06 -33.61 29.59
N GLU A 126 9.05 -32.35 30.01
CA GLU A 126 7.88 -31.66 30.55
C GLU A 126 6.95 -31.14 29.43
N ALA A 127 7.38 -31.19 28.17
CA ALA A 127 6.53 -30.88 27.02
C ALA A 127 6.00 -32.18 26.37
N PRO A 128 4.72 -32.22 25.94
CA PRO A 128 4.14 -33.39 25.27
C PRO A 128 4.96 -33.82 24.05
N GLN A 129 5.22 -35.13 23.93
CA GLN A 129 6.08 -35.69 22.87
C GLN A 129 5.31 -36.23 21.65
N GLU A 130 4.01 -36.49 21.75
CA GLU A 130 3.21 -37.06 20.65
C GLU A 130 1.84 -36.38 20.54
N ASP A 131 1.35 -36.21 19.30
CA ASP A 131 -0.07 -36.10 19.00
C ASP A 131 -0.36 -36.41 17.51
N GLU A 132 -1.55 -36.96 17.25
CA GLU A 132 -2.12 -37.50 15.99
C GLU A 132 -2.21 -36.49 14.81
N ILE A 133 -1.59 -35.31 14.93
CA ILE A 133 -1.59 -34.23 13.94
C ILE A 133 -0.36 -34.31 13.00
N GLU A 134 0.59 -35.22 13.24
CA GLU A 134 1.79 -35.38 12.41
C GLU A 134 1.50 -35.71 10.93
N ASP A 135 0.51 -36.56 10.62
CA ASP A 135 0.22 -36.97 9.25
C ASP A 135 -0.42 -35.86 8.39
N PHE A 136 -1.16 -34.94 9.02
CA PHE A 136 -1.74 -33.78 8.35
C PHE A 136 -0.65 -32.77 7.94
N TRP A 137 0.33 -32.54 8.82
CA TRP A 137 1.48 -31.67 8.54
C TRP A 137 2.43 -32.25 7.50
N ARG A 138 2.69 -33.56 7.55
CA ARG A 138 3.46 -34.30 6.53
C ARG A 138 2.86 -34.13 5.14
N THR A 139 1.54 -34.28 5.01
CA THR A 139 0.80 -34.12 3.75
C THR A 139 0.85 -32.67 3.23
N TYR A 140 0.70 -31.68 4.13
CA TYR A 140 0.81 -30.26 3.78
C TYR A 140 2.23 -29.88 3.31
N TYR A 141 3.28 -30.37 3.98
CA TYR A 141 4.67 -30.06 3.63
C TYR A 141 5.11 -30.74 2.33
N ALA A 142 4.69 -31.99 2.10
CA ALA A 142 4.96 -32.71 0.85
C ALA A 142 4.28 -32.07 -0.38
N SER A 143 3.12 -31.43 -0.20
CA SER A 143 2.37 -30.75 -1.26
C SER A 143 2.84 -29.32 -1.55
N THR A 144 3.52 -28.66 -0.60
CA THR A 144 4.09 -27.30 -0.78
C THR A 144 5.60 -27.28 -1.08
N PHE A 145 6.29 -28.43 -1.01
CA PHE A 145 7.71 -28.55 -1.34
C PHE A 145 7.98 -28.28 -2.82
N ASN A 146 8.72 -27.21 -3.12
CA ASN A 146 9.14 -26.85 -4.48
C ASN A 146 10.57 -27.37 -4.74
N PRO A 147 10.74 -28.46 -5.52
CA PRO A 147 12.04 -29.08 -5.74
C PRO A 147 13.02 -28.17 -6.50
N ALA A 148 12.53 -27.27 -7.36
CA ALA A 148 13.36 -26.31 -8.10
C ALA A 148 13.97 -25.20 -7.23
N ARG A 149 13.53 -25.04 -5.97
CA ARG A 149 14.09 -24.08 -5.00
C ARG A 149 14.96 -24.73 -3.92
N LEU A 150 15.32 -26.01 -4.06
CA LEU A 150 16.11 -26.73 -3.08
C LEU A 150 17.55 -26.17 -3.01
N ARG A 151 17.83 -25.34 -1.99
CA ARG A 151 19.19 -24.87 -1.67
C ARG A 151 19.68 -25.55 -0.40
N THR A 152 20.19 -26.77 -0.54
CA THR A 152 20.63 -27.64 0.57
C THR A 152 21.60 -26.96 1.55
N ARG A 153 22.58 -26.19 1.05
CA ARG A 153 23.50 -25.41 1.90
C ARG A 153 22.80 -24.30 2.70
N MET A 154 21.86 -23.58 2.07
CA MET A 154 21.14 -22.49 2.72
C MET A 154 20.12 -23.03 3.74
N MET A 155 19.46 -24.15 3.42
CA MET A 155 18.59 -24.89 4.32
C MET A 155 19.35 -25.38 5.56
N GLN A 156 20.55 -25.93 5.40
CA GLN A 156 21.40 -26.35 6.53
C GLN A 156 21.93 -25.18 7.37
N SER A 157 22.16 -24.01 6.75
CA SER A 157 22.61 -22.79 7.45
C SER A 157 21.50 -22.09 8.24
N GLU A 158 20.27 -22.05 7.70
CA GLU A 158 19.12 -21.43 8.37
C GLU A 158 18.43 -22.38 9.37
N MET A 159 18.53 -23.69 9.11
CA MET A 159 17.95 -24.77 9.90
C MET A 159 19.02 -25.82 10.29
N PRO A 160 19.84 -25.52 11.31
CA PRO A 160 20.86 -26.45 11.81
C PRO A 160 20.27 -27.79 12.25
N LYS A 161 20.97 -28.90 11.96
CA LYS A 161 20.53 -30.29 12.22
C LYS A 161 20.02 -30.56 13.66
N ARG A 162 20.51 -29.80 14.64
CA ARG A 162 20.08 -29.93 16.04
C ARG A 162 18.58 -29.66 16.27
N TYR A 163 17.95 -28.85 15.41
CA TYR A 163 16.52 -28.52 15.50
C TYR A 163 15.61 -29.53 14.77
N TRP A 164 16.19 -30.49 14.05
CA TRP A 164 15.43 -31.43 13.21
C TRP A 164 14.72 -32.51 14.04
N LYS A 165 15.21 -32.78 15.26
CA LYS A 165 14.60 -33.74 16.19
C LYS A 165 13.19 -33.36 16.65
N ASN A 166 12.81 -32.09 16.47
CA ASN A 166 11.50 -31.56 16.87
C ASN A 166 10.58 -31.29 15.65
N LEU A 167 10.94 -31.79 14.46
CA LEU A 167 10.22 -31.56 13.19
C LEU A 167 9.77 -32.90 12.59
N PRO A 168 8.47 -33.24 12.62
CA PRO A 168 7.91 -34.44 11.97
C PRO A 168 8.27 -34.54 10.48
N GLU A 169 8.35 -33.40 9.80
CA GLU A 169 8.64 -33.26 8.37
C GLU A 169 10.11 -33.54 8.03
N ALA A 170 11.01 -33.54 9.02
CA ALA A 170 12.43 -33.83 8.80
C ALA A 170 12.67 -35.26 8.29
N SER A 171 11.76 -36.19 8.60
CA SER A 171 11.73 -37.55 8.07
C SER A 171 11.51 -37.58 6.54
N LEU A 172 10.65 -36.70 6.02
CA LEU A 172 10.33 -36.56 4.60
C LEU A 172 11.40 -35.82 3.79
N ILE A 173 12.24 -35.01 4.44
CA ILE A 173 13.27 -34.20 3.75
C ILE A 173 14.21 -35.09 2.94
N SER A 174 14.64 -36.23 3.49
CA SER A 174 15.56 -37.13 2.79
C SER A 174 14.96 -37.70 1.51
N GLU A 175 13.68 -38.11 1.56
CA GLU A 175 12.95 -38.68 0.42
C GLU A 175 12.55 -37.61 -0.61
N LEU A 176 12.13 -36.42 -0.15
CA LEU A 176 11.82 -35.27 -1.01
C LEU A 176 13.06 -34.72 -1.71
N VAL A 177 14.24 -34.77 -1.06
CA VAL A 177 15.53 -34.40 -1.68
C VAL A 177 15.95 -35.45 -2.69
N ALA A 178 15.80 -36.74 -2.39
CA ALA A 178 16.13 -37.83 -3.31
C ALA A 178 15.23 -37.82 -4.56
N SER A 179 13.95 -37.48 -4.40
CA SER A 179 12.97 -37.39 -5.49
C SER A 179 12.91 -36.01 -6.19
N ALA A 180 13.67 -35.02 -5.72
CA ALA A 180 13.60 -33.63 -6.20
C ALA A 180 13.98 -33.50 -7.68
N SER A 181 15.00 -34.22 -8.14
CA SER A 181 15.45 -34.16 -9.55
C SER A 181 14.37 -34.70 -10.50
N LEU A 182 13.78 -35.85 -10.17
CA LEU A 182 12.72 -36.47 -10.96
C LEU A 182 11.46 -35.59 -11.01
N ARG A 183 11.04 -35.01 -9.88
CA ARG A 183 9.89 -34.09 -9.82
C ARG A 183 10.15 -32.78 -10.58
N THR A 184 11.40 -32.33 -10.62
CA THR A 184 11.80 -31.13 -11.38
C THR A 184 11.72 -31.39 -12.89
N GLU A 185 12.18 -32.55 -13.36
CA GLU A 185 12.04 -32.96 -14.76
C GLU A 185 10.56 -33.03 -15.18
N ILE A 186 9.70 -33.60 -14.34
CA ILE A 186 8.24 -33.63 -14.57
C ILE A 186 7.67 -32.20 -14.63
N MET A 187 7.99 -31.34 -13.66
CA MET A 187 7.52 -29.93 -13.63
C MET A 187 8.01 -29.08 -14.81
N VAL A 188 9.18 -29.38 -15.38
CA VAL A 188 9.70 -28.69 -16.58
C VAL A 188 9.00 -29.19 -17.85
N SER A 189 8.61 -30.46 -17.87
CA SER A 189 7.87 -31.06 -18.99
C SER A 189 6.39 -30.70 -19.02
N GLU A 190 5.81 -30.31 -17.87
CA GLU A 190 4.41 -29.88 -17.79
C GLU A 190 4.25 -28.40 -18.18
N PRO A 191 3.22 -28.04 -18.99
CA PRO A 191 2.93 -26.66 -19.31
C PRO A 191 2.53 -25.88 -18.05
N ALA A 192 3.08 -24.67 -17.90
CA ALA A 192 2.83 -23.85 -16.72
C ALA A 192 1.33 -23.55 -16.54
N PRO A 193 0.77 -23.69 -15.31
CA PRO A 193 -0.60 -23.33 -15.05
C PRO A 193 -0.82 -21.82 -15.25
N PRO A 194 -2.05 -21.41 -15.61
CA PRO A 194 -2.36 -19.99 -15.79
C PRO A 194 -2.08 -19.21 -14.50
N PRO A 195 -1.44 -18.02 -14.58
CA PRO A 195 -1.03 -17.27 -13.41
C PRO A 195 -2.23 -16.76 -12.60
N ASN A 196 -2.12 -16.88 -11.27
CA ASN A 196 -3.15 -16.48 -10.30
C ASN A 196 -3.58 -15.00 -10.47
N GLU A 197 -4.84 -14.77 -10.81
CA GLU A 197 -5.44 -13.46 -11.08
C GLU A 197 -5.21 -12.43 -9.96
N LYS A 198 -5.17 -12.90 -8.71
CA LYS A 198 -5.01 -12.03 -7.53
C LYS A 198 -3.63 -11.34 -7.50
N PHE A 199 -2.60 -11.99 -8.02
CA PHE A 199 -1.24 -11.45 -8.12
C PHE A 199 -0.99 -10.66 -9.41
N GLN A 200 -1.86 -10.79 -10.42
CA GLN A 200 -1.80 -9.94 -11.61
C GLN A 200 -2.10 -8.47 -11.27
N ARG A 201 -2.98 -8.21 -10.29
CA ARG A 201 -3.32 -6.86 -9.80
C ARG A 201 -2.14 -6.16 -9.11
N LEU A 202 -1.18 -6.91 -8.55
CA LEU A 202 -0.01 -6.41 -7.85
C LEU A 202 1.20 -6.12 -8.76
N ARG A 203 1.13 -6.48 -10.05
CA ARG A 203 2.15 -6.03 -11.01
C ARG A 203 2.07 -4.51 -11.14
N ALA A 204 3.22 -3.85 -11.00
CA ALA A 204 3.39 -2.45 -11.35
C ALA A 204 2.70 -2.23 -12.72
N PRO A 205 1.72 -1.33 -12.80
CA PRO A 205 0.93 -1.18 -14.01
C PRO A 205 1.86 -0.89 -15.16
N THR A 206 1.85 -1.74 -16.19
CA THR A 206 2.53 -1.46 -17.45
C THR A 206 1.90 -0.19 -17.98
N VAL A 207 2.62 0.93 -17.83
CA VAL A 207 2.32 2.19 -18.49
C VAL A 207 2.58 1.92 -19.96
N ASP A 208 1.54 1.56 -20.68
CA ASP A 208 1.60 1.37 -22.12
C ASP A 208 1.14 2.67 -22.78
N ARG A 209 2.09 3.29 -23.48
CA ARG A 209 1.87 4.51 -24.22
C ARG A 209 1.92 4.29 -25.73
N SER A 210 2.27 3.09 -26.18
CA SER A 210 2.51 2.77 -27.59
C SER A 210 1.29 3.07 -28.48
N SER A 211 0.10 2.84 -27.96
CA SER A 211 -1.15 3.11 -28.67
C SER A 211 -1.57 4.59 -28.69
N THR A 212 -0.90 5.46 -27.91
CA THR A 212 -1.34 6.85 -27.70
C THR A 212 -0.28 7.91 -28.02
N ASP A 213 1.01 7.61 -27.97
CA ASP A 213 2.04 8.65 -28.11
C ASP A 213 2.14 9.24 -29.52
N GLU A 214 1.71 8.49 -30.55
CA GLU A 214 1.65 8.96 -31.94
C GLU A 214 0.24 9.44 -32.37
N LEU A 215 -0.74 9.37 -31.45
CA LEU A 215 -2.12 9.77 -31.75
C LEU A 215 -2.21 11.30 -31.84
N ILE A 216 -2.25 11.82 -33.06
CA ILE A 216 -2.65 13.20 -33.34
C ILE A 216 -4.17 13.23 -33.43
N THR A 217 -4.83 13.71 -32.38
CA THR A 217 -6.29 13.79 -32.38
C THR A 217 -6.75 15.00 -33.18
N SER A 218 -7.23 14.76 -34.39
CA SER A 218 -7.68 15.84 -35.30
C SER A 218 -9.12 16.28 -35.03
N ASN A 219 -9.89 15.43 -34.35
CA ASN A 219 -11.31 15.62 -34.08
C ASN A 219 -11.75 14.95 -32.75
N PRO A 220 -12.93 15.32 -32.20
CA PRO A 220 -13.42 14.76 -30.94
C PRO A 220 -13.66 13.25 -30.93
N VAL A 221 -13.96 12.64 -32.08
CA VAL A 221 -14.24 11.19 -32.18
C VAL A 221 -12.93 10.38 -32.02
N GLU A 222 -11.85 10.84 -32.65
CA GLU A 222 -10.52 10.25 -32.47
C GLU A 222 -10.01 10.42 -31.04
N LEU A 223 -10.27 11.58 -30.44
CA LEU A 223 -9.94 11.87 -29.05
C LEU A 223 -10.64 10.90 -28.10
N ASP A 224 -11.96 10.74 -28.24
CA ASP A 224 -12.73 9.81 -27.41
C ASP A 224 -12.26 8.37 -27.60
N ARG A 225 -12.11 7.90 -28.86
CA ARG A 225 -11.58 6.57 -29.16
C ARG A 225 -10.22 6.33 -28.52
N GLY A 226 -9.35 7.33 -28.56
CA GLY A 226 -8.04 7.28 -27.92
C GLY A 226 -8.14 7.15 -26.39
N ILE A 227 -9.03 7.91 -25.77
CA ILE A 227 -9.29 7.86 -24.33
C ILE A 227 -9.86 6.49 -23.91
N GLN A 228 -10.79 5.91 -24.67
CA GLN A 228 -11.32 4.56 -24.41
C GLN A 228 -10.22 3.47 -24.42
N ASN A 229 -9.24 3.63 -25.30
CA ASN A 229 -8.12 2.69 -25.44
C ASN A 229 -6.89 3.06 -24.61
N CYS A 230 -6.97 4.12 -23.79
CA CYS A 230 -5.83 4.63 -23.04
C CYS A 230 -5.36 3.65 -21.96
N ARG A 231 -4.05 3.42 -21.90
CA ARG A 231 -3.39 2.58 -20.87
C ARG A 231 -2.23 3.30 -20.17
N ARG A 232 -2.17 4.64 -20.26
CA ARG A 232 -1.07 5.49 -19.77
C ARG A 232 -0.93 5.57 -18.24
N CYS A 233 -1.97 5.18 -17.50
CA CYS A 233 -1.96 5.11 -16.04
C CYS A 233 -2.81 3.93 -15.56
N PRO A 234 -2.76 3.52 -14.28
CA PRO A 234 -3.43 2.29 -13.81
C PRO A 234 -4.97 2.37 -13.78
N LEU A 235 -5.54 3.57 -13.86
CA LEU A 235 -6.95 3.82 -13.56
C LEU A 235 -7.93 3.19 -14.56
N TRP A 236 -7.49 2.87 -15.78
CA TRP A 236 -8.33 2.19 -16.78
C TRP A 236 -8.80 0.81 -16.34
N ARG A 237 -8.10 0.16 -15.39
CA ARG A 237 -8.35 -1.24 -15.02
C ARG A 237 -9.68 -1.44 -14.30
N ASP A 238 -9.98 -0.52 -13.39
CA ASP A 238 -11.10 -0.65 -12.46
C ASP A 238 -12.25 0.33 -12.80
N ALA A 239 -12.01 1.27 -13.71
CA ALA A 239 -13.04 2.14 -14.29
C ALA A 239 -13.89 1.38 -15.30
N THR A 240 -15.15 1.79 -15.49
CA THR A 240 -16.02 1.17 -16.51
C THR A 240 -15.59 1.60 -17.91
N GLN A 241 -15.24 2.87 -18.09
CA GLN A 241 -14.81 3.43 -19.38
C GLN A 241 -14.01 4.72 -19.16
N GLY A 242 -13.40 5.22 -20.24
CA GLY A 242 -12.85 6.57 -20.23
C GLY A 242 -13.98 7.59 -20.43
N VAL A 243 -13.90 8.74 -19.76
CA VAL A 243 -14.86 9.85 -19.94
C VAL A 243 -14.13 11.01 -20.62
N CYS A 244 -14.39 11.15 -21.93
CA CYS A 244 -13.89 12.25 -22.74
C CYS A 244 -14.60 13.57 -22.38
N GLY A 245 -13.93 14.69 -22.61
CA GLY A 245 -14.56 16.01 -22.49
C GLY A 245 -15.67 16.22 -23.54
N GLN A 246 -16.63 17.07 -23.21
CA GLN A 246 -17.80 17.35 -24.06
C GLN A 246 -18.08 18.85 -24.15
N GLY A 247 -18.46 19.32 -25.33
CA GLY A 247 -18.80 20.70 -25.62
C GLY A 247 -18.47 21.07 -27.06
N PRO A 248 -18.77 22.31 -27.49
CA PRO A 248 -18.44 22.76 -28.83
C PRO A 248 -16.92 22.87 -29.00
N ARG A 249 -16.44 22.58 -30.21
CA ARG A 249 -15.01 22.68 -30.56
C ARG A 249 -14.47 24.11 -30.44
N GLU A 250 -15.34 25.10 -30.62
CA GLU A 250 -15.00 26.52 -30.56
C GLU A 250 -15.35 27.13 -29.19
N ALA A 251 -15.54 26.30 -28.15
CA ALA A 251 -15.82 26.77 -26.80
C ALA A 251 -14.74 27.74 -26.34
N ARG A 252 -15.15 28.97 -26.02
CA ARG A 252 -14.24 30.00 -25.52
C ARG A 252 -13.86 29.78 -24.06
N LEU A 253 -14.67 29.01 -23.34
CA LEU A 253 -14.50 28.65 -21.94
C LEU A 253 -14.39 27.13 -21.80
N MET A 254 -13.29 26.66 -21.21
CA MET A 254 -13.10 25.26 -20.84
C MET A 254 -13.16 25.11 -19.32
N ILE A 255 -13.91 24.13 -18.83
CA ILE A 255 -14.03 23.81 -17.41
C ILE A 255 -13.36 22.46 -17.14
N VAL A 256 -12.47 22.42 -16.15
CA VAL A 256 -11.72 21.21 -15.79
C VAL A 256 -12.02 20.83 -14.34
N GLY A 257 -12.64 19.65 -14.15
CA GLY A 257 -12.82 19.01 -12.84
C GLY A 257 -11.68 18.07 -12.46
N GLU A 258 -11.86 17.33 -11.35
CA GLU A 258 -10.86 16.38 -10.86
C GLU A 258 -10.80 15.09 -11.69
N GLN A 259 -11.89 14.33 -11.70
CA GLN A 259 -12.04 13.04 -12.37
C GLN A 259 -13.53 12.71 -12.53
N PRO A 260 -13.90 11.71 -13.35
CA PRO A 260 -15.27 11.19 -13.39
C PRO A 260 -15.66 10.63 -12.03
N GLY A 261 -16.92 10.83 -11.63
CA GLY A 261 -17.51 10.13 -10.50
C GLY A 261 -18.20 8.84 -10.93
N ASP A 262 -18.91 8.23 -9.98
CA ASP A 262 -19.63 6.98 -10.18
C ASP A 262 -20.68 7.06 -11.31
N HIS A 263 -21.38 8.19 -11.44
CA HIS A 263 -22.42 8.37 -12.46
C HIS A 263 -21.79 8.68 -13.81
N GLU A 264 -20.75 9.51 -13.84
CA GLU A 264 -20.01 9.88 -15.04
C GLU A 264 -19.34 8.66 -15.67
N ASP A 265 -18.72 7.79 -14.86
CA ASP A 265 -18.07 6.56 -15.31
C ASP A 265 -19.05 5.56 -15.94
N LEU A 266 -20.31 5.52 -15.49
CA LEU A 266 -21.33 4.67 -16.10
C LEU A 266 -21.95 5.32 -17.34
N ALA A 267 -22.17 6.64 -17.30
CA ALA A 267 -22.82 7.37 -18.37
C ALA A 267 -21.88 7.71 -19.55
N GLY A 268 -20.56 7.75 -19.33
CA GLY A 268 -19.58 8.20 -20.31
C GLY A 268 -19.62 9.71 -20.55
N GLN A 269 -20.20 10.50 -19.62
CA GLN A 269 -20.35 11.95 -19.76
C GLN A 269 -19.87 12.70 -18.51
N PRO A 270 -19.20 13.85 -18.66
CA PRO A 270 -18.70 14.61 -17.51
C PRO A 270 -19.81 15.42 -16.82
N PHE A 271 -19.74 15.54 -15.50
CA PHE A 271 -20.65 16.35 -14.67
C PHE A 271 -22.13 15.99 -14.80
N VAL A 272 -22.48 14.71 -14.65
CA VAL A 272 -23.88 14.24 -14.65
C VAL A 272 -24.37 13.76 -13.28
N GLY A 273 -23.47 13.60 -12.31
CA GLY A 273 -23.78 13.20 -10.94
C GLY A 273 -24.19 14.37 -10.03
N PRO A 274 -24.28 14.13 -8.71
CA PRO A 274 -24.73 15.14 -7.74
C PRO A 274 -23.88 16.43 -7.72
N ALA A 275 -22.56 16.31 -7.89
CA ALA A 275 -21.69 17.47 -8.00
C ALA A 275 -21.92 18.26 -9.31
N GLY A 276 -22.28 17.55 -10.39
CA GLY A 276 -22.70 18.16 -11.66
C GLY A 276 -23.97 18.99 -11.51
N GLN A 277 -24.96 18.51 -10.75
CA GLN A 277 -26.19 19.27 -10.48
C GLN A 277 -25.92 20.58 -9.71
N VAL A 278 -25.02 20.56 -8.72
CA VAL A 278 -24.58 21.77 -8.02
C VAL A 278 -23.89 22.74 -8.98
N PHE A 279 -23.07 22.21 -9.88
CA PHE A 279 -22.38 22.99 -10.90
C PHE A 279 -23.33 23.61 -11.92
N ASP A 280 -24.30 22.85 -12.44
CA ASP A 280 -25.31 23.34 -13.40
C ASP A 280 -26.17 24.46 -12.80
N ALA A 281 -26.54 24.32 -11.51
CA ALA A 281 -27.23 25.38 -10.77
C ALA A 281 -26.36 26.64 -10.59
N ALA A 282 -25.04 26.49 -10.45
CA ALA A 282 -24.12 27.62 -10.36
C ALA A 282 -23.90 28.30 -11.73
N LEU A 283 -23.79 27.51 -12.81
CA LEU A 283 -23.72 28.02 -14.19
C LEU A 283 -24.94 28.87 -14.55
N THR A 284 -26.13 28.38 -14.22
CA THR A 284 -27.39 29.08 -14.49
C THR A 284 -27.44 30.43 -13.76
N GLU A 285 -27.01 30.47 -12.49
CA GLU A 285 -26.97 31.71 -11.70
C GLU A 285 -25.86 32.69 -12.14
N ALA A 286 -24.76 32.16 -12.67
CA ALA A 286 -23.69 32.96 -13.28
C ALA A 286 -24.06 33.45 -14.70
N GLY A 287 -25.16 32.95 -15.27
CA GLY A 287 -25.58 33.24 -16.64
C GLY A 287 -24.61 32.69 -17.69
N VAL A 288 -24.12 31.46 -17.48
CA VAL A 288 -23.27 30.72 -18.42
C VAL A 288 -24.05 29.53 -18.96
N HIS A 289 -24.22 29.43 -20.27
CA HIS A 289 -24.93 28.29 -20.86
C HIS A 289 -23.99 27.10 -21.09
N ARG A 290 -24.43 25.90 -20.67
CA ARG A 290 -23.66 24.67 -20.84
C ARG A 290 -23.34 24.34 -22.31
N ALA A 291 -24.14 24.83 -23.25
CA ALA A 291 -23.92 24.64 -24.69
C ALA A 291 -22.74 25.45 -25.25
N GLU A 292 -22.23 26.44 -24.51
CA GLU A 292 -21.15 27.35 -24.96
C GLU A 292 -19.77 26.98 -24.41
N ILE A 293 -19.73 26.00 -23.50
CA ILE A 293 -18.53 25.65 -22.73
C ILE A 293 -18.08 24.22 -23.03
N TYR A 294 -16.78 23.97 -22.90
CA TYR A 294 -16.22 22.63 -22.99
C TYR A 294 -15.94 22.09 -21.59
N LEU A 295 -16.57 20.99 -21.22
CA LEU A 295 -16.48 20.37 -19.90
C LEU A 295 -15.59 19.14 -19.94
N THR A 296 -14.62 19.06 -19.04
CA THR A 296 -13.75 17.90 -18.94
C THR A 296 -13.18 17.72 -17.53
N ASN A 297 -12.33 16.70 -17.34
CA ASN A 297 -11.64 16.41 -16.08
C ASN A 297 -10.14 16.27 -16.28
N ALA A 298 -9.36 16.55 -15.23
CA ALA A 298 -7.91 16.37 -15.22
C ALA A 298 -7.48 14.92 -15.48
N VAL A 299 -8.26 13.96 -14.98
CA VAL A 299 -8.10 12.52 -15.22
C VAL A 299 -9.34 11.98 -15.92
N LYS A 300 -9.20 11.02 -16.84
CA LYS A 300 -10.30 10.49 -17.68
C LYS A 300 -10.95 9.20 -17.18
N HIS A 301 -10.40 8.56 -16.16
CA HIS A 301 -10.92 7.30 -15.61
C HIS A 301 -11.24 7.45 -14.13
N PHE A 302 -12.34 6.85 -13.67
CA PHE A 302 -12.79 6.96 -12.29
C PHE A 302 -11.91 6.12 -11.34
N LYS A 303 -11.22 6.79 -10.42
CA LYS A 303 -10.51 6.14 -9.34
C LYS A 303 -11.44 5.91 -8.14
N HIS A 304 -11.66 4.65 -7.80
CA HIS A 304 -12.53 4.27 -6.68
C HIS A 304 -12.00 3.07 -5.89
N GLU A 305 -12.53 2.93 -4.68
CA GLU A 305 -12.39 1.72 -3.85
C GLU A 305 -13.78 1.11 -3.61
N PRO A 306 -13.94 -0.21 -3.83
CA PRO A 306 -15.21 -0.88 -3.57
C PRO A 306 -15.45 -0.99 -2.06
N ARG A 307 -16.65 -0.56 -1.60
CA ARG A 307 -17.14 -0.79 -0.25
C ARG A 307 -18.56 -1.36 -0.32
N GLY A 308 -18.65 -2.69 -0.26
CA GLY A 308 -19.88 -3.42 -0.53
C GLY A 308 -20.32 -3.19 -1.98
N LYS A 309 -21.57 -2.74 -2.20
CA LYS A 309 -22.11 -2.40 -3.53
C LYS A 309 -21.75 -0.99 -4.01
N ARG A 310 -21.07 -0.17 -3.21
CA ARG A 310 -20.76 1.23 -3.53
C ARG A 310 -19.32 1.39 -4.01
N ARG A 311 -19.11 2.26 -5.01
CA ARG A 311 -17.79 2.70 -5.47
C ARG A 311 -17.42 4.01 -4.80
N LEU A 312 -16.47 3.98 -3.86
CA LEU A 312 -16.05 5.17 -3.12
C LEU A 312 -14.95 5.90 -3.85
N HIS A 313 -15.21 7.13 -4.26
CA HIS A 313 -14.26 8.02 -4.91
C HIS A 313 -12.95 8.18 -4.11
N ARG A 314 -11.81 8.08 -4.79
CA ARG A 314 -10.47 8.36 -4.24
C ARG A 314 -9.76 9.38 -5.11
N THR A 315 -9.10 10.36 -4.50
CA THR A 315 -8.40 11.41 -5.25
C THR A 315 -7.24 10.82 -6.07
N PRO A 316 -7.09 11.22 -7.35
CA PRO A 316 -5.93 10.86 -8.16
C PRO A 316 -4.62 11.36 -7.53
N ASN A 317 -3.56 10.58 -7.63
CA ASN A 317 -2.23 11.01 -7.21
C ASN A 317 -1.54 11.85 -8.31
N ALA A 318 -0.45 12.52 -7.97
CA ALA A 318 0.26 13.40 -8.91
C ALA A 318 0.76 12.66 -10.17
N GLY A 319 1.16 11.39 -10.06
CA GLY A 319 1.60 10.59 -11.20
C GLY A 319 0.46 10.25 -12.17
N GLU A 320 -0.73 9.94 -11.65
CA GLU A 320 -1.94 9.72 -12.45
C GLU A 320 -2.37 11.00 -13.16
N VAL A 321 -2.37 12.13 -12.47
CA VAL A 321 -2.66 13.45 -13.05
C VAL A 321 -1.66 13.78 -14.16
N GLN A 322 -0.37 13.61 -13.91
CA GLN A 322 0.67 13.90 -14.90
C GLN A 322 0.56 12.98 -16.13
N ALA A 323 0.25 11.69 -15.94
CA ALA A 323 0.06 10.76 -17.04
C ALA A 323 -1.17 11.11 -17.90
N CYS A 324 -2.25 11.59 -17.27
CA CYS A 324 -3.48 11.97 -17.95
C CYS A 324 -3.48 13.39 -18.51
N ARG A 325 -2.59 14.28 -18.02
CA ARG A 325 -2.42 15.66 -18.51
C ARG A 325 -2.25 15.72 -20.02
N TRP A 326 -1.60 14.73 -20.63
CA TRP A 326 -1.47 14.66 -22.08
C TRP A 326 -2.82 14.67 -22.81
N TRP A 327 -3.85 13.98 -22.31
CA TRP A 327 -5.19 14.04 -22.90
C TRP A 327 -5.84 15.41 -22.71
N LEU A 328 -5.61 16.05 -21.56
CA LEU A 328 -6.06 17.43 -21.34
C LEU A 328 -5.37 18.39 -22.30
N ASP A 329 -4.07 18.20 -22.58
CA ASP A 329 -3.36 19.00 -23.56
C ASP A 329 -3.88 18.77 -24.99
N GLN A 330 -4.27 17.53 -25.35
CA GLN A 330 -4.95 17.26 -26.61
C GLN A 330 -6.31 17.99 -26.70
N GLU A 331 -7.12 17.98 -25.65
CA GLU A 331 -8.38 18.74 -25.57
C GLU A 331 -8.12 20.25 -25.71
N ARG A 332 -7.13 20.79 -25.00
CA ARG A 332 -6.74 22.21 -25.09
C ARG A 332 -6.30 22.60 -26.49
N ASN A 333 -5.53 21.75 -27.16
CA ASN A 333 -5.07 21.98 -28.53
C ASN A 333 -6.21 21.92 -29.55
N LEU A 334 -7.19 21.05 -29.30
CA LEU A 334 -8.36 20.89 -30.18
C LEU A 334 -9.37 22.04 -30.02
N VAL A 335 -9.62 22.47 -28.77
CA VAL A 335 -10.64 23.46 -28.42
C VAL A 335 -10.10 24.89 -28.46
N LYS A 336 -8.83 25.08 -28.09
CA LYS A 336 -8.16 26.40 -27.97
C LYS A 336 -9.00 27.42 -27.19
N PRO A 337 -9.40 27.11 -25.94
CA PRO A 337 -10.23 28.00 -25.14
C PRO A 337 -9.49 29.30 -24.82
N ARG A 338 -10.23 30.42 -24.73
CA ARG A 338 -9.68 31.71 -24.27
C ARG A 338 -9.40 31.71 -22.77
N LEU A 339 -10.19 30.96 -22.01
CA LEU A 339 -10.05 30.82 -20.56
C LEU A 339 -10.30 29.37 -20.13
N ILE A 340 -9.50 28.89 -19.17
CA ILE A 340 -9.67 27.60 -18.52
C ILE A 340 -10.06 27.83 -17.05
N VAL A 341 -11.18 27.29 -16.61
CA VAL A 341 -11.56 27.26 -15.18
C VAL A 341 -11.17 25.91 -14.60
N ALA A 342 -10.25 25.92 -13.65
CA ALA A 342 -9.82 24.71 -12.95
C ALA A 342 -10.48 24.63 -11.57
N MET A 343 -11.34 23.62 -11.40
CA MET A 343 -12.13 23.43 -10.19
C MET A 343 -11.38 22.54 -9.19
N GLY A 344 -10.84 23.16 -8.14
CA GLY A 344 -10.11 22.48 -7.08
C GLY A 344 -8.64 22.16 -7.41
N ALA A 345 -7.94 21.61 -6.41
CA ALA A 345 -6.48 21.48 -6.45
C ALA A 345 -5.97 20.50 -7.52
N THR A 346 -6.71 19.42 -7.81
CA THR A 346 -6.31 18.42 -8.82
C THR A 346 -6.39 18.99 -10.23
N ALA A 347 -7.47 19.70 -10.56
CA ALA A 347 -7.60 20.41 -11.82
C ALA A 347 -6.52 21.49 -11.96
N GLY A 348 -6.28 22.26 -10.90
CA GLY A 348 -5.23 23.26 -10.86
C GLY A 348 -3.83 22.67 -11.11
N LEU A 349 -3.51 21.51 -10.49
CA LEU A 349 -2.26 20.80 -10.76
C LEU A 349 -2.12 20.38 -12.23
N ALA A 350 -3.20 19.89 -12.84
CA ALA A 350 -3.18 19.44 -14.22
C ALA A 350 -2.94 20.58 -15.21
N VAL A 351 -3.58 21.73 -15.00
CA VAL A 351 -3.49 22.88 -15.91
C VAL A 351 -2.23 23.71 -15.64
N LEU A 352 -1.96 24.06 -14.38
CA LEU A 352 -0.84 24.94 -14.00
C LEU A 352 0.51 24.20 -13.95
N GLY A 353 0.51 22.87 -13.86
CA GLY A 353 1.72 22.06 -13.65
C GLY A 353 2.32 22.16 -12.23
N ARG A 354 1.68 22.91 -11.33
CA ARG A 354 2.01 23.00 -9.90
C ARG A 354 0.75 22.90 -9.07
N LYS A 355 0.85 22.44 -7.83
CA LYS A 355 -0.28 22.38 -6.90
C LYS A 355 -0.61 23.81 -6.39
N PRO A 356 -1.80 24.36 -6.67
CA PRO A 356 -2.16 25.69 -6.18
C PRO A 356 -2.79 25.66 -4.79
N SER A 357 -2.76 26.80 -4.11
CA SER A 357 -3.59 27.10 -2.95
C SER A 357 -4.91 27.72 -3.41
N ILE A 358 -5.94 26.90 -3.58
CA ILE A 358 -7.22 27.33 -4.19
C ILE A 358 -7.82 28.55 -3.49
N LEU A 359 -7.87 28.57 -2.15
CA LEU A 359 -8.49 29.68 -1.43
C LEU A 359 -7.70 31.00 -1.55
N ALA A 360 -6.38 30.93 -1.74
CA ALA A 360 -5.52 32.10 -1.83
C ALA A 360 -5.38 32.63 -3.26
N GLU A 361 -5.53 31.76 -4.26
CA GLU A 361 -5.25 32.07 -5.68
C GLU A 361 -6.53 32.15 -6.54
N ARG A 362 -7.72 31.87 -5.99
CA ARG A 362 -8.99 32.00 -6.73
C ARG A 362 -9.37 33.46 -7.00
N GLY A 363 -10.21 33.65 -8.00
CA GLY A 363 -10.77 34.96 -8.37
C GLY A 363 -9.88 35.82 -9.27
N GLU A 364 -8.61 35.45 -9.44
CA GLU A 364 -7.66 36.12 -10.33
C GLU A 364 -7.30 35.23 -11.52
N VAL A 365 -7.07 35.85 -12.67
CA VAL A 365 -6.61 35.13 -13.87
C VAL A 365 -5.10 34.95 -13.80
N ILE A 366 -4.68 33.69 -13.87
CA ILE A 366 -3.28 33.28 -13.86
C ILE A 366 -2.87 32.92 -15.29
N GLU A 367 -1.80 33.53 -15.78
CA GLU A 367 -1.19 33.14 -17.05
C GLU A 367 -0.16 32.03 -16.82
N THR A 368 -0.26 30.96 -17.61
CA THR A 368 0.70 29.86 -17.60
C THR A 368 1.87 30.15 -18.55
N PRO A 369 3.03 29.48 -18.38
CA PRO A 369 4.19 29.68 -19.27
C PRO A 369 3.92 29.38 -20.75
N ASP A 370 2.92 28.55 -21.05
CA ASP A 370 2.46 28.24 -22.41
C ASP A 370 1.38 29.22 -22.93
N GLY A 371 1.13 30.33 -22.22
CA GLY A 371 0.24 31.42 -22.62
C GLY A 371 -1.25 31.15 -22.39
N ALA A 372 -1.62 30.08 -21.68
CA ALA A 372 -3.01 29.83 -21.33
C ALA A 372 -3.44 30.68 -20.13
N ARG A 373 -4.68 31.15 -20.15
CA ARG A 373 -5.30 31.92 -19.07
C ARG A 373 -6.14 30.99 -18.21
N VAL A 374 -5.89 30.99 -16.90
CA VAL A 374 -6.47 30.02 -15.97
C VAL A 374 -7.11 30.74 -14.79
N LEU A 375 -8.38 30.44 -14.51
CA LEU A 375 -9.07 30.87 -13.30
C LEU A 375 -9.26 29.68 -12.36
N LEU A 376 -8.87 29.83 -11.10
CA LEU A 376 -9.09 28.80 -10.07
C LEU A 376 -10.41 29.04 -9.36
N THR A 377 -11.12 27.96 -9.03
CA THR A 377 -12.33 28.03 -8.19
C THR A 377 -12.52 26.76 -7.32
N LEU A 378 -13.52 26.78 -6.44
CA LEU A 378 -13.90 25.65 -5.61
C LEU A 378 -14.49 24.52 -6.45
N HIS A 379 -14.21 23.27 -6.07
CA HIS A 379 -14.85 22.13 -6.71
C HIS A 379 -16.30 21.95 -6.19
N PRO A 380 -17.31 21.70 -7.06
CA PRO A 380 -18.71 21.53 -6.64
C PRO A 380 -18.94 20.44 -5.58
N SER A 381 -18.12 19.38 -5.61
CA SER A 381 -18.16 18.33 -4.58
C SER A 381 -17.74 18.80 -3.18
N TYR A 382 -16.91 19.85 -3.07
CA TYR A 382 -16.59 20.48 -1.79
C TYR A 382 -17.83 21.16 -1.21
N VAL A 383 -18.54 21.94 -2.04
CA VAL A 383 -19.81 22.59 -1.68
C VAL A 383 -20.82 21.56 -1.18
N LEU A 384 -20.95 20.43 -1.89
CA LEU A 384 -21.88 19.35 -1.53
C LEU A 384 -21.54 18.67 -0.20
N ARG A 385 -20.26 18.58 0.17
CA ARG A 385 -19.78 17.87 1.36
C ARG A 385 -19.77 18.73 2.63
N LEU A 386 -19.99 20.03 2.52
CA LEU A 386 -20.06 20.92 3.69
C LEU A 386 -21.30 20.57 4.53
N PRO A 387 -21.12 20.26 5.84
CA PRO A 387 -22.21 19.87 6.71
C PRO A 387 -23.08 21.07 7.08
N ASP A 388 -22.46 22.23 7.29
CA ASP A 388 -23.14 23.46 7.65
C ASP A 388 -23.81 24.12 6.42
N VAL A 389 -25.07 24.55 6.62
CA VAL A 389 -25.89 25.10 5.54
C VAL A 389 -25.39 26.47 5.10
N GLU A 390 -24.91 27.28 6.04
CA GLU A 390 -24.46 28.65 5.78
C GLU A 390 -23.08 28.64 5.11
N GLU A 391 -22.15 27.79 5.56
CA GLU A 391 -20.88 27.53 4.88
C GLU A 391 -21.10 27.02 3.45
N ARG A 392 -22.05 26.10 3.26
CA ARG A 392 -22.42 25.61 1.92
C ARG A 392 -22.97 26.72 1.04
N ARG A 393 -23.81 27.61 1.58
CA ARG A 393 -24.34 28.78 0.85
C ARG A 393 -23.21 29.73 0.45
N ARG A 394 -22.28 30.04 1.36
CA ARG A 394 -21.11 30.88 1.07
C ARG A 394 -20.20 30.26 0.02
N ALA A 395 -19.89 28.96 0.14
CA ALA A 395 -19.07 28.25 -0.83
C ALA A 395 -19.72 28.21 -2.23
N ARG A 396 -21.06 28.09 -2.30
CA ARG A 396 -21.80 28.20 -3.55
C ARG A 396 -21.74 29.61 -4.14
N ALA A 397 -21.89 30.66 -3.32
CA ALA A 397 -21.78 32.05 -3.78
C ALA A 397 -20.40 32.34 -4.36
N ILE A 398 -19.34 31.89 -3.68
CA ILE A 398 -17.95 31.95 -4.15
C ILE A 398 -17.79 31.31 -5.54
N LEU A 399 -18.33 30.10 -5.73
CA LEU A 399 -18.30 29.40 -7.03
C LEU A 399 -19.03 30.20 -8.12
N VAL A 400 -20.20 30.77 -7.82
CA VAL A 400 -20.98 31.58 -8.76
C VAL A 400 -20.22 32.86 -9.15
N ASP A 401 -19.60 33.54 -8.18
CA ASP A 401 -18.82 34.76 -8.45
C ASP A 401 -17.60 34.48 -9.34
N ASP A 402 -16.89 33.38 -9.11
CA ASP A 402 -15.79 32.95 -9.99
C ASP A 402 -16.30 32.63 -11.41
N LEU A 403 -17.47 32.01 -11.54
CA LEU A 403 -18.07 31.74 -12.85
C LEU A 403 -18.51 33.02 -13.58
N ARG A 404 -18.90 34.07 -12.85
CA ARG A 404 -19.18 35.39 -13.45
C ARG A 404 -17.91 36.04 -13.99
N ILE A 405 -16.81 35.97 -13.24
CA ILE A 405 -15.49 36.40 -13.71
C ILE A 405 -15.12 35.61 -14.97
N ALA A 406 -15.28 34.28 -14.93
CA ALA A 406 -14.99 33.43 -16.07
C ALA A 406 -15.80 33.81 -17.33
N ARG A 407 -17.08 34.12 -17.17
CA ARG A 407 -17.96 34.55 -18.26
C ARG A 407 -17.45 35.82 -18.93
N THR A 408 -17.09 36.82 -18.12
CA THR A 408 -16.55 38.10 -18.61
C THR A 408 -15.20 37.90 -19.30
N GLU A 409 -14.29 37.17 -18.68
CA GLU A 409 -12.93 36.93 -19.18
C GLU A 409 -12.88 36.05 -20.43
N ALA A 410 -13.84 35.14 -20.58
CA ALA A 410 -14.03 34.36 -21.79
C ALA A 410 -14.81 35.12 -22.87
N GLU A 411 -15.36 36.30 -22.56
CA GLU A 411 -16.31 37.11 -23.35
C GLU A 411 -17.44 36.28 -23.96
N LEU A 412 -18.15 35.53 -23.10
CA LEU A 412 -19.40 34.87 -23.47
C LEU A 412 -20.54 35.90 -23.54
N ALA A 413 -21.57 35.58 -24.34
CA ALA A 413 -22.67 36.50 -24.69
C ALA A 413 -23.67 36.75 -23.55
#